data_AF-A0A957QVR3-F1
#
_entry.id   AF-A0A957QVR3-F1
#
_cell.length_a   1.000
_cell.length_b   1.000
_cell.length_c   1.000
_cell.angle_alpha   90.00
_cell.angle_beta   90.00
_cell.angle_gamma   90.00
#
_symmetry.space_group_name_H-M   'P 1'
#
loop_
_entity.id
_entity.type
_entity.pdbx_description
1 polymer ?
#
loop_
_entity_poly.entity_id
_entity_poly.type
_entity_poly.pdbx_seq_one_letter_code
_entity_poly.pdbx_strand_id
1 'polypeptide(L)'
;SYTWVFPSEGQFNWADGYMILAEAPHVDAAYAWLNYSLQGDVFWLMLRDFPYSNPNRAALEYAKANQPELYAEYINSPMTNTPAENWAAGHWIEDVGEAMPAYDQLWTEVKGE
;
A
#
# COMPACT_ATOMS: atom_id res chain seq x y z
N SER A 1 18.78 16.55 -4.58
CA SER A 1 17.94 15.89 -3.55
C SER A 1 16.50 16.00 -4.00
N TYR A 2 15.68 15.00 -3.70
CA TYR A 2 14.24 15.04 -3.91
C TYR A 2 13.57 15.26 -2.56
N THR A 3 12.42 15.94 -2.56
CA THR A 3 11.64 16.22 -1.35
C THR A 3 10.21 15.83 -1.60
N TRP A 4 9.64 15.04 -0.69
CA TRP A 4 8.21 14.74 -0.68
C TRP A 4 7.45 15.92 -0.07
N VAL A 5 6.40 16.37 -0.75
CA VAL A 5 5.56 17.48 -0.31
C VAL A 5 4.12 17.00 -0.29
N PHE A 6 3.47 17.15 0.87
CA PHE A 6 2.05 16.85 0.99
C PHE A 6 1.22 18.00 0.40
N PRO A 7 0.24 17.71 -0.48
CA PRO A 7 -0.67 18.72 -1.00
C PRO A 7 -1.52 19.31 0.13
N SER A 8 -1.79 20.61 0.04
CA SER A 8 -2.55 21.36 1.05
C SER A 8 -4.00 20.90 1.20
N GLU A 9 -4.56 20.40 0.10
CA GLU A 9 -5.93 19.90 -0.01
C GLU A 9 -6.09 18.46 0.51
N GLY A 10 -4.99 17.79 0.85
CA GLY A 10 -4.96 16.38 1.22
C GLY A 10 -4.50 15.48 0.08
N GLN A 11 -3.84 14.38 0.44
CA GLN A 11 -3.39 13.35 -0.51
C GLN A 11 -4.50 12.34 -0.83
N PHE A 12 -4.27 11.47 -1.82
CA PHE A 12 -5.11 10.29 -2.02
C PHE A 12 -4.65 9.15 -1.12
N ASN A 13 -5.56 8.62 -0.32
CA ASN A 13 -5.40 7.41 0.46
C ASN A 13 -5.97 6.23 -0.34
N TRP A 14 -5.18 5.19 -0.51
CA TRP A 14 -5.55 3.97 -1.22
C TRP A 14 -4.85 2.77 -0.59
N ALA A 15 -5.38 1.59 -0.85
CA ALA A 15 -4.81 0.34 -0.36
C ALA A 15 -5.03 -0.76 -1.39
N ASP A 16 -3.99 -1.55 -1.63
CA ASP A 16 -4.11 -2.82 -2.34
C ASP A 16 -4.42 -3.95 -1.35
N GLY A 17 -5.22 -4.91 -1.80
CA GLY A 17 -5.56 -6.10 -1.03
C GLY A 17 -5.46 -7.35 -1.88
N TYR A 18 -5.09 -8.47 -1.25
CA TYR A 18 -5.19 -9.77 -1.91
C TYR A 18 -6.66 -10.16 -2.09
N MET A 19 -6.98 -10.72 -3.25
CA MET A 19 -8.27 -11.33 -3.53
C MET A 19 -8.09 -12.75 -4.07
N ILE A 20 -8.98 -13.66 -3.68
CA ILE A 20 -9.10 -14.99 -4.26
C ILE A 20 -10.35 -14.98 -5.14
N LEU A 21 -10.20 -15.31 -6.42
CA LEU A 21 -11.33 -15.37 -7.36
C LEU A 21 -12.30 -16.48 -6.96
N ALA A 22 -13.60 -16.27 -7.19
CA ALA A 22 -14.65 -17.23 -6.85
C ALA A 22 -14.43 -18.61 -7.51
N GLU A 23 -13.83 -18.64 -8.70
CA GLU A 23 -13.57 -19.85 -9.49
C GLU A 23 -12.07 -20.23 -9.50
N ALA A 24 -11.30 -19.79 -8.50
CA ALA A 24 -9.88 -20.12 -8.43
C ALA A 24 -9.68 -21.65 -8.39
N PRO A 25 -8.88 -22.24 -9.30
CA PRO A 25 -8.77 -23.70 -9.43
C PRO A 25 -8.01 -24.36 -8.27
N HIS A 26 -7.26 -23.58 -7.48
CA HIS A 26 -6.37 -24.03 -6.41
C HIS A 26 -6.49 -23.12 -5.17
N VAL A 27 -7.69 -23.07 -4.57
CA VAL A 27 -7.99 -22.20 -3.41
C VAL A 27 -7.12 -22.53 -2.19
N ASP A 28 -6.82 -23.80 -1.97
CA ASP A 28 -5.94 -24.27 -0.89
C ASP A 28 -4.51 -23.72 -1.03
N ALA A 29 -3.95 -23.76 -2.24
CA ALA A 29 -2.64 -23.19 -2.54
C ALA A 29 -2.63 -21.66 -2.37
N ALA A 30 -3.71 -20.98 -2.75
CA ALA A 30 -3.85 -19.53 -2.54
C ALA A 30 -3.84 -19.18 -1.03
N TYR A 31 -4.61 -19.90 -0.21
CA TYR A 31 -4.58 -19.71 1.24
C TYR A 31 -3.20 -20.03 1.84
N ALA A 32 -2.55 -21.10 1.39
CA ALA A 32 -1.20 -21.45 1.85
C ALA A 32 -0.19 -20.33 1.54
N TRP A 33 -0.26 -19.74 0.33
CA TRP A 33 0.58 -18.62 -0.07
C TRP A 33 0.32 -17.37 0.77
N LEU A 34 -0.95 -16.99 1.00
CA LEU A 34 -1.28 -15.84 1.83
C LEU A 34 -0.81 -16.04 3.27
N ASN A 35 -1.01 -17.23 3.83
CA ASN A 35 -0.58 -17.55 5.18
C ASN A 35 0.94 -17.55 5.34
N TYR A 36 1.70 -17.89 4.29
CA TYR A 36 3.16 -17.80 4.29
C TYR A 36 3.64 -16.37 4.08
N SER A 37 3.17 -15.70 3.03
CA SER A 37 3.69 -14.38 2.62
C SER A 37 3.37 -13.27 3.62
N LEU A 38 2.32 -13.41 4.44
CA LEU A 38 1.94 -12.46 5.47
C LEU A 38 2.60 -12.69 6.85
N GLN A 39 3.49 -13.68 6.99
CA GLN A 39 4.27 -13.86 8.23
C GLN A 39 5.24 -12.69 8.41
N GLY A 40 5.47 -12.23 9.64
CA GLY A 40 6.29 -11.03 9.88
C GLY A 40 7.74 -11.17 9.38
N ASP A 41 8.32 -12.36 9.51
CA ASP A 41 9.67 -12.70 9.06
C ASP A 41 9.79 -12.92 7.55
N VAL A 42 8.67 -12.96 6.83
CA VAL A 42 8.61 -12.96 5.37
C VAL A 42 8.23 -11.57 4.84
N PHE A 43 7.13 -11.01 5.34
CA PHE A 43 6.54 -9.78 4.80
C PHE A 43 7.36 -8.52 5.08
N TRP A 44 8.34 -8.57 6.00
CA TRP A 44 9.29 -7.46 6.18
C TRP A 44 10.09 -7.17 4.91
N LEU A 45 10.26 -8.16 4.01
CA LEU A 45 10.95 -7.96 2.73
C LEU A 45 10.32 -6.84 1.90
N MET A 46 9.03 -6.55 2.09
CA MET A 46 8.39 -5.39 1.47
C MET A 46 9.03 -4.07 1.90
N LEU A 47 9.44 -3.90 3.16
CA LEU A 47 10.14 -2.67 3.59
C LEU A 47 11.44 -2.45 2.81
N ARG A 48 12.09 -3.53 2.37
CA ARG A 48 13.36 -3.48 1.63
C ARG A 48 13.15 -3.28 0.13
N ASP A 49 12.28 -4.08 -0.47
CA ASP A 49 12.17 -4.18 -1.93
C ASP A 49 11.13 -3.21 -2.50
N PHE A 50 10.07 -2.94 -1.73
CA PHE A 50 8.91 -2.14 -2.14
C PHE A 50 8.43 -1.32 -0.94
N PRO A 51 9.14 -0.25 -0.54
CA PRO A 51 8.90 0.48 0.70
C PRO A 51 7.61 1.31 0.59
N TYR A 52 6.46 0.64 0.50
CA TYR A 52 5.13 1.19 0.71
C TYR A 52 4.79 1.12 2.19
N SER A 53 3.79 1.90 2.61
CA SER A 53 3.21 1.79 3.95
C SER A 53 2.73 0.36 4.22
N ASN A 54 3.42 -0.36 5.10
CA ASN A 54 3.13 -1.75 5.42
C ASN A 54 2.13 -1.84 6.60
N PRO A 55 0.94 -2.45 6.41
CA PRO A 55 -0.08 -2.58 7.47
C PRO A 55 0.21 -3.69 8.49
N ASN A 56 1.24 -4.52 8.26
CA ASN A 56 1.53 -5.68 9.09
C ASN A 56 2.48 -5.33 10.24
N ARG A 57 1.92 -5.19 11.44
CA ARG A 57 2.69 -4.90 12.66
C ARG A 57 3.81 -5.91 12.94
N ALA A 58 3.58 -7.21 12.67
CA ALA A 58 4.60 -8.23 12.93
C ALA A 58 5.81 -8.08 12.01
N ALA A 59 5.60 -7.65 10.75
CA ALA A 59 6.68 -7.34 9.82
C ALA A 59 7.51 -6.13 10.29
N LEU A 60 6.86 -5.09 10.80
CA LEU A 60 7.53 -3.91 11.36
C LEU A 60 8.39 -4.28 12.58
N GLU A 61 7.84 -5.06 13.51
CA GLU A 61 8.60 -5.52 14.69
C GLU A 61 9.75 -6.46 14.31
N TYR A 62 9.55 -7.34 13.32
CA TYR A 62 10.63 -8.19 12.81
C TYR A 62 11.77 -7.35 12.21
N ALA A 63 11.45 -6.38 11.35
CA ALA A 63 12.44 -5.49 10.76
C ALA A 63 13.18 -4.67 11.83
N LYS A 64 12.46 -4.13 12.81
CA LYS A 64 13.05 -3.38 13.94
C LYS A 64 14.04 -4.22 14.74
N ALA A 65 13.73 -5.49 14.99
CA ALA A 65 14.57 -6.38 15.78
C ALA A 65 15.77 -6.95 15.00
N ASN A 66 15.61 -7.22 13.70
CA ASN A 66 16.59 -7.97 12.90
C ASN A 66 17.34 -7.11 11.86
N GLN A 67 16.78 -5.95 11.48
CA GLN A 67 17.29 -5.06 10.43
C GLN A 67 17.17 -3.58 10.86
N PRO A 68 17.77 -3.17 11.99
CA PRO A 68 17.48 -1.89 12.64
C PRO A 68 17.84 -0.67 11.80
N GLU A 69 18.89 -0.73 10.97
CA GLU A 69 19.29 0.38 10.09
C GLU A 69 18.24 0.63 9.00
N LEU A 70 17.82 -0.43 8.30
CA LEU A 70 16.77 -0.35 7.29
C LEU A 70 15.43 0.07 7.90
N TYR A 71 15.08 -0.49 9.07
CA TYR A 71 13.88 -0.09 9.78
C TYR A 71 13.91 1.39 10.16
N ALA A 72 15.05 1.91 10.62
CA ALA A 72 15.20 3.32 10.97
C ALA A 72 15.02 4.23 9.75
N GLU A 73 15.58 3.88 8.60
CA GLU A 73 15.36 4.64 7.35
C GLU A 73 13.88 4.59 6.93
N TYR A 74 13.27 3.40 6.97
CA TYR A 74 11.87 3.20 6.60
C TYR A 74 10.91 3.94 7.55
N ILE A 75 11.04 3.82 8.87
CA ILE A 75 10.05 4.37 9.81
C ILE A 75 10.15 5.89 9.97
N ASN A 76 11.33 6.48 9.70
CA ASN A 76 11.54 7.93 9.80
C ASN A 76 11.23 8.65 8.49
N SER A 77 10.98 7.94 7.40
CA SER A 77 10.56 8.53 6.14
C SER A 77 9.06 8.89 6.18
N PRO A 78 8.67 10.14 5.91
CA PRO A 78 7.26 10.54 5.87
C PRO A 78 6.50 9.92 4.69
N MET A 79 7.19 9.33 3.71
CA MET A 79 6.55 8.65 2.57
C MET A 79 6.00 7.28 2.94
N THR A 80 6.67 6.59 3.87
CA THR A 80 6.39 5.21 4.29
C THR A 80 5.75 5.13 5.68
N ASN A 81 5.93 6.19 6.47
CA ASN A 81 5.26 6.41 7.74
C ASN A 81 4.69 7.83 7.73
N THR A 82 3.59 8.00 7.01
CA THR A 82 2.92 9.29 6.84
C THR A 82 2.54 9.91 8.19
N PRO A 83 2.88 11.20 8.43
CA PRO A 83 2.47 11.88 9.65
C PRO A 83 0.96 11.84 9.84
N ALA A 84 0.51 11.63 11.08
CA ALA A 84 -0.91 11.40 11.38
C ALA A 84 -1.83 12.55 10.91
N GLU A 85 -1.36 13.79 10.95
CA GLU A 85 -2.10 14.96 10.45
C GLU A 85 -2.28 14.93 8.94
N ASN A 86 -1.24 14.57 8.17
CA ASN A 86 -1.32 14.44 6.71
C ASN A 86 -2.19 13.25 6.30
N TRP A 87 -2.09 12.13 7.04
CA TRP A 87 -2.93 10.97 6.81
C TRP A 87 -4.41 11.28 7.03
N ALA A 88 -4.74 12.00 8.11
CA ALA A 88 -6.11 12.40 8.44
C ALA A 88 -6.69 13.43 7.47
N ALA A 89 -5.85 14.25 6.84
CA ALA A 89 -6.26 15.19 5.80
C ALA A 89 -6.46 14.53 4.43
N GLY A 90 -6.02 13.28 4.25
CA GLY A 90 -6.15 12.55 2.98
C GLY A 90 -7.57 12.10 2.68
N HIS A 91 -7.85 11.90 1.39
CA HIS A 91 -9.14 11.45 0.87
C HIS A 91 -9.02 10.02 0.38
N TRP A 92 -9.90 9.13 0.83
CA TRP A 92 -9.92 7.76 0.33
C TRP A 92 -10.42 7.69 -1.11
N ILE A 93 -9.78 6.85 -1.91
CA ILE A 93 -10.36 6.42 -3.19
C ILE A 93 -11.55 5.51 -2.86
N GLU A 94 -12.72 5.90 -3.34
CA GLU A 94 -13.99 5.19 -3.12
C GLU A 94 -14.49 4.56 -4.42
N ASP A 95 -15.30 3.52 -4.30
CA ASP A 95 -16.02 2.96 -5.43
C ASP A 95 -17.10 3.96 -5.90
N VAL A 96 -16.97 4.39 -7.17
CA VAL A 96 -17.87 5.36 -7.79
C VAL A 96 -19.05 4.68 -8.53
N GLY A 97 -19.11 3.35 -8.53
CA GLY A 97 -20.23 2.58 -9.08
C GLY A 97 -20.56 2.91 -10.53
N GLU A 98 -21.81 3.30 -10.80
CA GLU A 98 -22.32 3.60 -12.14
C GLU A 98 -21.61 4.77 -12.83
N ALA A 99 -20.87 5.61 -12.09
CA ALA A 99 -20.10 6.70 -12.66
C ALA A 99 -18.76 6.25 -13.25
N MET A 100 -18.29 5.03 -12.97
CA MET A 100 -16.98 4.54 -13.42
C MET A 100 -16.77 4.66 -14.95
N PRO A 101 -17.74 4.30 -15.82
CA PRO A 101 -17.55 4.46 -17.27
C PRO A 101 -17.32 5.92 -17.69
N ALA A 102 -17.92 6.89 -17.00
CA ALA A 102 -17.73 8.30 -17.30
C ALA A 102 -16.32 8.77 -16.91
N TYR A 103 -15.80 8.35 -15.75
CA TYR A 103 -14.42 8.63 -15.35
C TYR A 103 -13.39 8.02 -16.32
N ASP A 104 -13.63 6.78 -16.77
CA ASP A 104 -12.75 6.10 -17.74
C ASP A 104 -12.73 6.81 -19.10
N GLN A 105 -13.90 7.23 -19.59
CA GLN A 105 -14.01 8.01 -20.83
C GLN A 105 -13.26 9.35 -20.71
N LEU A 106 -13.49 10.10 -19.63
CA LEU A 106 -12.79 11.37 -19.39
C LEU A 106 -11.28 11.18 -19.37
N TRP A 107 -10.79 10.11 -18.75
CA TRP A 107 -9.35 9.82 -18.71
C TRP A 107 -8.77 9.46 -20.08
N THR A 108 -9.53 8.71 -20.88
CA THR A 108 -9.18 8.36 -22.26
C THR A 108 -9.03 9.62 -23.12
N GLU A 109 -10.01 10.52 -23.05
CA GLU A 109 -9.99 11.80 -23.75
C GLU A 109 -8.80 12.68 -23.32
N VAL A 110 -8.47 12.71 -22.03
CA VAL A 110 -7.35 13.51 -21.48
C VAL A 110 -5.99 13.00 -21.97
N LYS A 111 -5.80 11.67 -22.01
CA LYS A 111 -4.52 11.09 -22.46
C LYS A 111 -4.35 11.09 -23.98
N GLY A 112 -5.41 11.36 -24.75
CA GLY A 112 -5.38 11.39 -26.22
C GLY A 112 -5.29 10.01 -26.85
N GLU A 113 -5.78 8.97 -26.16
CA GLU A 113 -5.94 7.60 -26.67
C GLU A 113 -7.38 7.34 -27.14
#